data_AF-X0WMA5-F1
#
_entry.id   AF-X0WMA5-F1
#
_cell.length_a   1.000
_cell.length_b   1.000
_cell.length_c   1.000
_cell.angle_alpha   90.00
_cell.angle_beta   90.00
_cell.angle_gamma   90.00
#
_symmetry.space_group_name_H-M   'P 1'
#
loop_
_entity.id
_entity.type
_entity.pdbx_description
1 polymer ?
#
loop_
_entity_poly.entity_id
_entity_poly.type
_entity_poly.pdbx_seq_one_letter_code
_entity_poly.pdbx_strand_id
1 'polypeptide(L)'
;LPFGIFTAVALITSIGDGVASIMGVSFGRHHFPKTSSKTIIGYISGFFASFGVSLFALWLFEPYIIPLKMIVMALSGAIVFLSIDLLSLKIDDNILNPIFCGLVMTFFYIIL
;
A
#
# COMPACT_ATOMS: atom_id res chain seq x y z
N LEU A 1 10.02 -14.07 1.55
CA LEU A 1 9.42 -13.28 0.45
C LEU A 1 10.53 -12.98 -0.56
N PRO A 2 10.22 -12.94 -1.88
CA PRO A 2 11.09 -12.29 -2.86
C PRO A 2 11.48 -10.89 -2.37
N PHE A 3 12.72 -10.48 -2.62
CA PHE A 3 13.26 -9.25 -2.04
C PHE A 3 12.50 -8.00 -2.53
N GLY A 4 11.99 -8.01 -3.77
CA GLY A 4 11.16 -6.92 -4.26
C GLY A 4 9.83 -6.78 -3.53
N ILE A 5 9.18 -7.89 -3.17
CA ILE A 5 7.93 -7.85 -2.39
C ILE A 5 8.21 -7.36 -0.98
N PHE A 6 9.27 -7.86 -0.34
CA PHE A 6 9.68 -7.37 0.99
C PHE A 6 9.92 -5.86 0.96
N THR A 7 10.64 -5.36 -0.05
CA THR A 7 10.93 -3.94 -0.19
C THR A 7 9.68 -3.12 -0.47
N ALA A 8 8.81 -3.58 -1.38
CA ALA A 8 7.54 -2.92 -1.67
C ALA A 8 6.69 -2.76 -0.41
N VAL A 9 6.59 -3.82 0.39
CA VAL A 9 5.86 -3.81 1.65
C VAL A 9 6.46 -2.83 2.65
N ALA A 10 7.77 -2.83 2.82
CA ALA A 10 8.45 -1.88 3.70
C ALA A 10 8.23 -0.42 3.26
N LEU A 11 8.22 -0.16 1.95
CA LEU A 11 7.96 1.17 1.40
C LEU A 11 6.48 1.59 1.51
N ILE A 12 5.53 0.66 1.35
CA ILE A 12 4.10 0.94 1.60
C ILE A 12 3.93 1.42 3.04
N THR A 13 4.45 0.67 4.02
CA THR A 13 4.28 0.98 5.44
C THR A 13 5.00 2.25 5.87
N SER A 14 6.11 2.61 5.22
CA SER A 14 6.86 3.83 5.56
C SER A 14 6.42 5.03 4.72
N ILE A 15 6.59 4.96 3.40
CA ILE A 15 6.33 6.06 2.47
C ILE A 15 4.85 6.17 2.14
N GLY A 16 4.17 5.06 1.86
CA GLY A 16 2.74 5.07 1.54
C GLY A 16 1.90 5.69 2.66
N ASP A 17 2.10 5.19 3.89
CA ASP A 17 1.43 5.72 5.08
C ASP A 17 1.86 7.15 5.43
N GLY A 18 3.15 7.46 5.32
CA GLY A 18 3.66 8.81 5.52
C GLY A 18 3.03 9.84 4.57
N VAL A 19 2.91 9.50 3.28
CA VAL A 19 2.26 10.37 2.28
C VAL A 19 0.76 10.51 2.58
N ALA A 20 0.07 9.42 2.92
CA ALA A 20 -1.34 9.45 3.31
C ALA A 20 -1.59 10.43 4.46
N SER A 21 -0.74 10.37 5.49
CA SER A 21 -0.79 11.23 6.67
C SER A 21 -0.50 12.70 6.33
N ILE A 22 0.60 12.99 5.62
CA ILE A 22 0.98 14.37 5.26
C ILE A 22 -0.10 15.02 4.39
N MET A 23 -0.57 14.32 3.36
CA MET A 23 -1.59 14.85 2.45
C MET A 23 -2.95 14.97 3.14
N GLY A 24 -3.27 14.02 4.02
CA GLY A 24 -4.48 14.06 4.83
C GLY A 24 -4.53 15.24 5.78
N VAL A 25 -3.42 15.57 6.44
CA VAL A 25 -3.33 16.74 7.33
C VAL A 25 -3.28 18.06 6.53
N SER A 26 -2.53 18.09 5.44
CA SER A 26 -2.29 19.34 4.68
C SER A 26 -3.48 19.76 3.83
N PHE A 27 -4.20 18.81 3.23
CA PHE A 27 -5.25 19.09 2.25
C PHE A 27 -6.60 18.45 2.59
N GLY A 28 -6.62 17.49 3.52
CA GLY A 28 -7.83 16.77 3.91
C GLY A 28 -8.87 17.65 4.58
N ARG A 29 -10.04 17.78 3.95
CA ARG A 29 -11.21 18.48 4.53
C ARG A 29 -12.34 17.53 4.92
N HIS A 30 -12.41 16.38 4.27
CA HIS A 30 -13.50 15.42 4.42
C HIS A 30 -12.97 14.14 5.07
N HIS A 31 -13.37 13.93 6.32
CA HIS A 31 -13.03 12.74 7.10
C HIS A 31 -13.92 11.57 6.70
N PHE A 32 -13.32 10.41 6.54
CA PHE A 32 -14.01 9.17 6.23
C PHE A 32 -13.25 7.98 6.83
N PRO A 33 -13.93 6.93 7.30
CA PRO A 33 -15.31 6.96 7.79
C PRO A 33 -15.50 8.08 8.83
N LYS A 34 -16.72 8.54 9.10
CA LYS A 34 -16.97 9.65 10.05
C LYS A 34 -16.43 9.40 11.48
N THR A 35 -16.12 8.15 11.80
CA THR A 35 -15.53 7.69 13.06
C THR A 35 -14.00 7.68 13.06
N SER A 36 -13.36 7.99 11.93
CA SER A 36 -11.90 7.99 11.75
C SER A 36 -11.37 9.42 11.61
N SER A 37 -10.14 9.64 12.08
CA SER A 37 -9.36 10.86 11.83
C SER A 37 -8.74 10.90 10.42
N LYS A 38 -8.88 9.84 9.63
CA LYS A 38 -8.37 9.79 8.25
C LYS A 38 -9.32 10.52 7.29
N THR A 39 -8.74 11.05 6.22
CA THR A 39 -9.46 11.85 5.22
C THR A 39 -9.45 11.16 3.86
N ILE A 40 -10.44 11.49 3.02
CA ILE A 40 -10.52 10.97 1.65
C ILE A 40 -9.25 11.29 0.85
N ILE A 41 -8.66 12.47 1.07
CA ILE A 41 -7.41 12.87 0.42
C ILE A 41 -6.24 12.02 0.92
N GLY A 42 -6.19 11.71 2.22
CA GLY A 42 -5.22 10.78 2.78
C GLY A 42 -5.32 9.40 2.12
N TYR A 43 -6.52 8.86 1.98
CA TYR A 43 -6.74 7.57 1.32
C TYR A 43 -6.29 7.54 -0.13
N ILE A 44 -6.70 8.54 -0.92
CA ILE A 44 -6.37 8.60 -2.34
C ILE A 44 -4.85 8.75 -2.53
N SER A 45 -4.23 9.67 -1.78
CA SER A 45 -2.78 9.89 -1.86
C SER A 45 -1.98 8.67 -1.37
N GLY A 46 -2.40 8.04 -0.27
CA GLY A 46 -1.80 6.81 0.24
C GLY A 46 -1.90 5.65 -0.73
N PHE A 47 -3.04 5.48 -1.40
CA PHE A 47 -3.21 4.48 -2.46
C PHE A 47 -2.22 4.70 -3.61
N PHE A 48 -2.15 5.92 -4.16
CA PHE A 48 -1.24 6.21 -5.27
C PHE A 48 0.24 6.13 -4.87
N ALA A 49 0.58 6.58 -3.66
CA ALA A 49 1.93 6.44 -3.12
C ALA A 49 2.30 4.96 -2.96
N SER A 50 1.44 4.16 -2.33
CA SER A 50 1.63 2.72 -2.14
C SER A 50 1.78 1.97 -3.47
N PHE A 51 0.96 2.30 -4.46
CA PHE A 51 1.07 1.74 -5.80
C PHE A 51 2.41 2.11 -6.45
N GLY A 52 2.78 3.39 -6.41
CA GLY A 52 4.01 3.90 -7.01
C GLY A 52 5.27 3.30 -6.39
N VAL A 53 5.37 3.26 -5.06
CA VAL A 53 6.54 2.70 -4.38
C VAL A 53 6.64 1.18 -4.55
N SER A 54 5.50 0.49 -4.63
CA SER A 54 5.48 -0.95 -4.93
C SER A 54 5.95 -1.23 -6.35
N LEU A 55 5.45 -0.47 -7.32
CA LEU A 55 5.87 -0.58 -8.71
C LEU A 55 7.37 -0.32 -8.86
N PHE A 56 7.88 0.72 -8.19
CA PHE A 56 9.30 1.05 -8.16
C PHE A 56 10.14 -0.07 -7.54
N ALA A 57 9.74 -0.60 -6.38
CA ALA A 57 10.46 -1.69 -5.71
C ALA A 57 10.49 -2.97 -6.55
N LEU A 58 9.36 -3.37 -7.13
CA LEU A 58 9.29 -4.56 -7.98
C LEU A 58 10.08 -4.37 -9.27
N TRP A 59 10.03 -3.19 -9.89
CA TRP A 59 10.84 -2.88 -11.07
C TRP A 59 12.35 -2.94 -10.79
N LEU A 60 12.77 -2.45 -9.62
CA LEU A 60 14.18 -2.41 -9.25
C LEU A 60 14.75 -3.78 -8.85
N PHE A 61 13.98 -4.58 -8.09
CA PHE A 61 14.47 -5.81 -7.46
C PHE A 61 13.95 -7.10 -8.11
N GLU A 62 12.96 -7.02 -9.00
CA GLU A 62 12.40 -8.17 -9.72
C GLU A 62 12.35 -7.89 -11.25
N PRO A 63 13.49 -7.60 -11.89
CA PRO A 63 13.52 -7.14 -13.29
C PRO A 63 13.04 -8.19 -14.31
N TYR A 64 12.95 -9.45 -13.90
CA TYR A 64 12.52 -10.57 -14.75
C TYR A 64 11.01 -10.77 -14.76
N ILE A 65 10.26 -10.08 -13.88
CA ILE A 65 8.80 -10.17 -13.85
C ILE A 65 8.21 -9.44 -15.06
N ILE A 66 7.26 -10.09 -15.74
CA ILE A 66 6.52 -9.49 -16.86
C ILE A 66 5.77 -8.24 -16.37
N PRO A 67 5.78 -7.12 -17.11
CA PRO A 67 5.20 -5.84 -16.66
C PRO A 67 3.75 -5.94 -16.16
N LEU A 68 2.91 -6.76 -16.81
CA LEU A 68 1.53 -6.96 -16.38
C LEU A 68 1.44 -7.58 -14.97
N LYS A 69 2.26 -8.60 -14.68
CA LYS A 69 2.32 -9.24 -13.36
C LYS A 69 2.78 -8.25 -12.29
N MET A 70 3.78 -7.42 -12.61
CA MET A 70 4.27 -6.37 -11.73
C MET A 70 3.18 -5.34 -11.37
N ILE A 71 2.42 -4.88 -12.37
CA ILE A 71 1.31 -3.94 -12.17
C ILE A 71 0.22 -4.56 -11.29
N VAL A 72 -0.16 -5.82 -11.55
CA VAL A 72 -1.17 -6.52 -10.73
C VAL A 72 -0.71 -6.64 -9.28
N MET A 73 0.55 -7.03 -9.05
CA MET A 73 1.12 -7.12 -7.71
C MET A 73 1.12 -5.76 -6.99
N ALA A 74 1.61 -4.69 -7.65
CA ALA A 74 1.64 -3.35 -7.06
C ALA A 74 0.23 -2.83 -6.75
N LEU A 75 -0.73 -3.06 -7.66
CA LEU A 75 -2.12 -2.66 -7.46
C LEU A 75 -2.75 -3.43 -6.30
N SER A 76 -2.45 -4.73 -6.17
CA SER A 76 -2.94 -5.54 -5.06
C SER A 76 -2.44 -5.03 -3.70
N GLY A 77 -1.16 -4.64 -3.59
CA GLY A 77 -0.61 -4.04 -2.38
C GLY A 77 -1.30 -2.72 -2.02
N ALA A 78 -1.50 -1.83 -3.01
CA ALA A 78 -2.18 -0.55 -2.81
C ALA A 78 -3.66 -0.71 -2.40
N ILE A 79 -4.38 -1.66 -3.00
CA ILE A 79 -5.77 -1.98 -2.62
C ILE A 79 -5.83 -2.51 -1.19
N VAL A 80 -4.91 -3.38 -0.80
CA VAL A 80 -4.86 -3.93 0.57
C VAL A 80 -4.56 -2.85 1.59
N PHE A 81 -3.55 -2.01 1.32
CA PHE A 81 -3.25 -0.83 2.14
C PHE A 81 -4.50 0.02 2.35
N LEU A 82 -5.15 0.45 1.25
CA LEU A 82 -6.38 1.24 1.31
C LEU A 82 -7.49 0.54 2.09
N SER A 83 -7.63 -0.77 1.93
CA SER A 83 -8.65 -1.55 2.64
C SER A 83 -8.42 -1.56 4.14
N ILE A 84 -7.17 -1.77 4.58
CA ILE A 84 -6.80 -1.69 6.00
C ILE A 84 -7.08 -0.29 6.54
N ASP A 85 -6.71 0.73 5.75
CA ASP A 85 -6.87 2.14 6.09
C ASP A 85 -8.34 2.55 6.28
N LEU A 86 -9.23 1.98 5.45
CA LEU A 86 -10.67 2.20 5.51
C LEU A 86 -11.35 1.43 6.64
N LEU A 87 -10.89 0.22 6.93
CA LEU A 87 -11.47 -0.61 7.99
C LEU A 87 -11.23 -0.02 9.39
N SER A 88 -10.23 0.85 9.56
CA SER A 88 -9.94 1.55 10.82
C SER A 88 -9.96 0.59 12.02
N LEU A 89 -9.28 -0.55 11.87
CA LEU A 89 -9.25 -1.62 12.85
C LEU A 89 -8.56 -1.15 14.15
N LYS A 90 -8.85 -1.82 15.27
CA LYS A 90 -8.20 -1.55 16.56
C LYS A 90 -6.74 -2.01 16.64
N ILE A 91 -6.20 -2.56 15.56
CA ILE A 91 -4.83 -3.06 15.45
C ILE A 91 -4.05 -2.04 14.61
N ASP A 92 -2.81 -1.79 15.00
CA ASP A 92 -1.90 -0.85 14.33
C ASP A 92 -1.72 -1.21 12.84
N ASP A 93 -1.88 -0.22 11.98
CA ASP A 93 -1.70 -0.34 10.53
C ASP A 93 -0.24 -0.65 10.16
N ASN A 94 0.73 -0.28 11.00
CA ASN A 94 2.14 -0.68 10.82
C ASN A 94 2.38 -2.17 11.03
N ILE A 95 1.45 -2.89 11.67
CA ILE A 95 1.51 -4.36 11.80
C ILE A 95 0.66 -5.00 10.69
N LEU A 96 -0.54 -4.49 10.46
CA LEU A 96 -1.46 -5.06 9.48
C LEU A 96 -0.95 -4.89 8.05
N ASN A 97 -0.46 -3.71 7.68
CA ASN A 97 -0.02 -3.42 6.32
C ASN A 97 1.09 -4.37 5.88
N PRO A 98 2.18 -4.60 6.66
CA PRO A 98 3.19 -5.55 6.26
C PRO A 98 2.69 -6.98 6.02
N ILE A 99 1.83 -7.46 6.93
CA ILE A 99 1.33 -8.83 6.89
C ILE A 99 0.42 -9.03 5.68
N PHE A 100 -0.62 -8.23 5.55
CA PHE A 100 -1.63 -8.44 4.51
C PHE A 100 -1.13 -8.03 3.12
N CYS A 101 -0.38 -6.93 2.99
CA CYS A 101 0.20 -6.56 1.69
C CYS A 101 1.19 -7.65 1.24
N GLY A 102 2.06 -8.11 2.15
CA GLY A 102 2.99 -9.19 1.86
C GLY A 102 2.32 -10.48 1.44
N LEU A 103 1.25 -10.91 2.15
CA LEU A 103 0.49 -12.12 1.82
C LEU A 103 -0.17 -12.03 0.44
N VAL A 104 -0.89 -10.94 0.16
CA VAL A 104 -1.64 -10.78 -1.10
C VAL A 104 -0.69 -10.61 -2.29
N MET A 105 0.36 -9.80 -2.15
CA MET A 105 1.36 -9.65 -3.22
C MET A 105 2.11 -10.96 -3.48
N THR A 106 2.42 -11.74 -2.44
CA THR A 106 3.04 -13.06 -2.60
C THR A 106 2.10 -14.05 -3.27
N PHE A 107 0.81 -14.02 -2.95
CA PHE A 107 -0.20 -14.83 -3.64
C PHE A 107 -0.20 -14.56 -5.15
N PHE A 108 -0.26 -13.28 -5.55
CA PHE A 108 -0.18 -12.91 -6.97
C PHE A 108 1.17 -13.24 -7.61
N TYR A 109 2.26 -13.18 -6.84
CA TYR A 109 3.57 -13.59 -7.32
C TYR A 109 3.65 -15.08 -7.66
N ILE A 110 2.92 -15.94 -6.94
CA ILE A 110 2.94 -17.39 -7.15
C ILE A 110 2.02 -17.82 -8.30
N ILE A 111 0.86 -17.17 -8.45
CA ILE A 111 -0.19 -17.62 -9.39
C ILE A 111 -0.08 -17.01 -10.80
N LEU A 112 0.55 -15.85 -10.94
CA LEU A 112 0.83 -15.20 -12.22
C LEU A 112 2.26 -15.48 -12.67
#